data_AF-A0A8S9KMX8-F1
#
_entry.id   AF-A0A8S9KMX8-F1
#
_cell.length_a   1.000
_cell.length_b   1.000
_cell.length_c   1.000
_cell.angle_alpha   90.00
_cell.angle_beta   90.00
_cell.angle_gamma   90.00
#
_symmetry.space_group_name_H-M   'P 1'
#
loop_
_entity.id
_entity.type
_entity.pdbx_description
1 polymer ?
#
loop_
_entity_poly.entity_id
_entity_poly.type
_entity_poly.pdbx_seq_one_letter_code
_entity_poly.pdbx_strand_id
1 'polypeptide(L)'
;MGYISPSIVAYIVAFVLPVVLATDTAPIPEVRAQIPQWFKTNVAPYSQRKGTLDPALDAAEAARIIVTVNQKGGANFKSINEAIKSIPIGNKKRVIIKLAPGIYTEKVTVDVGRPFVTLLGQPGSQTVLTYHGTAAQFGTVESATLIVWSDYFMAANLIIKNTSPMPKPGSQGQALAMRINGDYAAFYTCSFYGFQDTLCDDRGNHFFKDCYIEGTYDFIFGRGASLYLVSLNHYYIYLLTYNKCMSKTFNEYVFVYKSIRTRNCTLLETD
;
A
#
# COMPACT_ATOMS: atom_id res chain seq x y z
N MET A 1 1.10 68.93 25.25
CA MET A 1 -0.13 68.12 25.20
C MET A 1 -0.40 67.80 23.74
N GLY A 2 -0.42 66.59 23.21
CA GLY A 2 -0.25 65.24 23.74
C GLY A 2 -0.38 64.22 22.58
N TYR A 3 0.33 63.09 22.72
CA TYR A 3 0.06 61.73 22.22
C TYR A 3 0.09 61.32 20.72
N ILE A 4 1.19 60.64 20.37
CA ILE A 4 1.39 59.31 19.71
C ILE A 4 0.21 58.65 18.95
N SER A 5 0.41 58.32 17.66
CA SER A 5 0.60 56.93 17.16
C SER A 5 0.65 56.85 15.62
N PRO A 6 1.75 56.33 15.01
CA PRO A 6 1.75 55.88 13.63
C PRO A 6 1.62 54.35 13.60
N SER A 7 0.45 53.82 13.26
CA SER A 7 0.29 52.39 13.01
C SER A 7 -0.94 52.15 12.15
N ILE A 8 -0.72 51.75 10.89
CA ILE A 8 -1.30 50.56 10.25
C ILE A 8 -0.60 50.50 8.87
N VAL A 9 0.56 49.85 8.83
CA VAL A 9 1.07 49.26 7.60
C VAL A 9 0.31 47.94 7.48
N ALA A 10 -0.63 47.88 6.54
CA ALA A 10 -1.33 46.65 6.21
C ALA A 10 -0.34 45.69 5.54
N TYR A 11 0.34 44.87 6.34
CA TYR A 11 1.00 43.67 5.84
C TYR A 11 -0.08 42.69 5.43
N ILE A 12 -0.47 42.72 4.15
CA ILE A 12 -1.10 41.56 3.51
C ILE A 12 0.02 40.52 3.36
N VAL A 13 0.28 39.77 4.42
CA VAL A 13 0.95 38.48 4.29
C VAL A 13 -0.06 37.60 3.57
N ALA A 14 0.07 37.51 2.26
CA ALA A 14 -0.52 36.41 1.52
C ALA A 14 0.12 35.14 2.09
N PHE A 15 -0.55 34.53 3.07
CA PHE A 15 -0.35 33.13 3.41
C PHE A 15 -0.73 32.37 2.14
N VAL A 16 0.26 32.17 1.27
CA VAL A 16 0.23 31.08 0.31
C VAL A 16 0.33 29.84 1.18
N LEU A 17 -0.81 29.40 1.70
CA LEU A 17 -0.94 28.00 2.08
C LEU A 17 -0.47 27.24 0.84
N PRO A 18 0.49 26.29 0.96
CA PRO A 18 0.66 25.32 -0.09
C PRO A 18 -0.66 24.56 -0.16
N VAL A 19 -1.58 25.04 -0.99
CA VAL A 19 -2.67 24.23 -1.49
C VAL A 19 -1.96 23.18 -2.32
N VAL A 20 -1.80 22.00 -1.74
CA VAL A 20 -1.47 20.81 -2.50
C VAL A 20 -2.69 20.54 -3.37
N LEU A 21 -2.74 21.21 -4.52
CA LEU A 21 -3.62 20.84 -5.61
C LEU A 21 -3.08 19.51 -6.12
N ALA A 22 -3.87 18.44 -5.99
CA ALA A 22 -3.66 17.25 -6.81
C ALA A 22 -3.91 17.68 -8.26
N THR A 23 -2.87 18.12 -8.96
CA THR A 23 -3.02 18.54 -10.34
C THR A 23 -3.28 17.30 -11.18
N ASP A 24 -4.49 17.23 -11.74
CA ASP A 24 -4.98 16.24 -12.71
C ASP A 24 -4.23 16.32 -14.06
N THR A 25 -2.96 16.75 -14.07
CA THR A 25 -2.19 17.07 -15.28
C THR A 25 -1.77 15.85 -16.08
N ALA A 26 -1.89 14.65 -15.52
CA ALA A 26 -1.56 13.39 -16.19
C ALA A 26 -2.53 12.28 -15.77
N PRO A 27 -3.80 12.31 -16.24
CA PRO A 27 -4.78 11.27 -15.90
C PRO A 27 -4.27 9.89 -16.31
N ILE A 28 -4.68 8.86 -15.57
CA ILE A 28 -4.40 7.46 -15.93
C ILE A 28 -5.08 7.19 -17.28
N PRO A 29 -4.38 6.65 -18.29
CA PRO A 29 -4.97 6.39 -19.59
C PRO A 29 -6.07 5.33 -19.50
N GLU A 30 -7.15 5.53 -20.24
CA GLU A 30 -8.22 4.54 -20.41
C GLU A 30 -7.72 3.32 -21.19
N VAL A 31 -6.80 3.53 -22.15
CA VAL A 31 -6.24 2.47 -22.98
C VAL A 31 -5.14 1.72 -22.23
N ARG A 32 -5.37 0.44 -21.93
CA ARG A 32 -4.46 -0.43 -21.17
C ARG A 32 -3.02 -0.45 -21.71
N ALA A 33 -2.84 -0.48 -23.03
CA ALA A 33 -1.53 -0.50 -23.67
C ALA A 33 -0.68 0.75 -23.37
N GLN A 34 -1.30 1.86 -22.97
CA GLN A 34 -0.62 3.11 -22.63
C GLN A 34 -0.18 3.17 -21.17
N ILE A 35 -0.72 2.31 -20.30
CA ILE A 35 -0.43 2.28 -18.86
C ILE A 35 1.07 2.11 -18.57
N PRO A 36 1.83 1.19 -19.22
CA PRO A 36 3.26 1.05 -18.95
C PRO A 36 4.05 2.32 -19.23
N GLN A 37 3.75 3.01 -20.34
CA GLN A 37 4.42 4.25 -20.69
C GLN A 37 4.01 5.39 -19.76
N TRP A 38 2.71 5.51 -19.44
CA TRP A 38 2.23 6.47 -18.44
C TRP A 38 2.89 6.25 -17.08
N PHE A 39 3.01 5.00 -16.63
CA PHE A 39 3.68 4.67 -15.38
C PHE A 39 5.15 5.09 -15.41
N LYS A 40 5.87 4.79 -16.50
CA LYS A 40 7.27 5.20 -16.66
C LYS A 40 7.45 6.71 -16.63
N THR A 41 6.51 7.46 -17.21
CA THR A 41 6.54 8.93 -17.22
C THR A 41 6.21 9.54 -15.84
N ASN A 42 5.24 8.98 -15.12
CA ASN A 42 4.73 9.58 -13.87
C ASN A 42 5.39 9.03 -12.60
N VAL A 43 5.93 7.82 -12.66
CA VAL A 43 6.62 7.14 -11.55
C VAL A 43 8.09 6.99 -11.89
N ALA A 44 8.76 8.14 -11.97
CA ALA A 44 10.19 8.23 -12.27
C ALA A 44 11.08 7.74 -11.11
N PRO A 45 12.33 7.30 -11.39
CA PRO A 45 13.30 6.96 -10.36
C PRO A 45 13.57 8.12 -9.41
N TYR A 46 13.92 7.81 -8.16
CA TYR A 46 14.22 8.82 -7.13
C TYR A 46 15.20 9.90 -7.59
N SER A 47 16.26 9.53 -8.34
CA SER A 47 17.25 10.49 -8.85
C SER A 47 16.66 11.61 -9.72
N GLN A 48 15.51 11.36 -10.37
CA GLN A 48 14.82 12.34 -11.22
C GLN A 48 13.74 13.12 -10.46
N ARG A 49 13.33 12.65 -9.28
CA ARG A 49 12.30 13.29 -8.45
C ARG A 49 12.87 13.96 -7.20
N LYS A 50 14.18 13.85 -6.97
CA LYS A 50 14.83 14.43 -5.78
C LYS A 50 14.54 15.92 -5.70
N GLY A 51 14.12 16.39 -4.53
CA GLY A 51 13.73 17.78 -4.30
C GLY A 51 12.34 18.18 -4.81
N THR A 52 11.60 17.28 -5.47
CA THR A 52 10.17 17.49 -5.83
C THR A 52 9.21 16.67 -4.97
N LEU A 53 9.76 15.80 -4.10
CA LEU A 53 8.99 14.97 -3.16
C LEU A 53 8.67 15.71 -1.87
N ASP A 54 7.75 15.13 -1.09
CA ASP A 54 7.62 15.46 0.32
C ASP A 54 9.01 15.47 1.00
N PRO A 55 9.36 16.51 1.78
CA PRO A 55 10.69 16.63 2.37
C PRO A 55 11.10 15.47 3.27
N ALA A 56 10.14 14.84 3.99
CA ALA A 56 10.46 13.70 4.85
C ALA A 56 10.77 12.46 4.00
N LEU A 57 10.02 12.23 2.93
CA LEU A 57 10.32 11.17 1.97
C LEU A 57 11.67 11.39 1.27
N ASP A 58 11.96 12.61 0.81
CA ASP A 58 13.24 12.93 0.15
C ASP A 58 14.43 12.68 1.09
N ALA A 59 14.33 13.11 2.35
CA ALA A 59 15.35 12.85 3.37
C ALA A 59 15.52 11.35 3.66
N ALA A 60 14.42 10.59 3.75
CA ALA A 60 14.46 9.16 3.99
C ALA A 60 15.12 8.40 2.84
N GLU A 61 14.80 8.77 1.59
CA GLU A 61 15.37 8.17 0.38
C GLU A 61 16.84 8.55 0.15
N ALA A 62 17.30 9.71 0.64
CA ALA A 62 18.70 10.11 0.58
C ALA A 62 19.61 9.28 1.51
N ALA A 63 19.07 8.70 2.58
CA ALA A 63 19.84 8.03 3.63
C ALA A 63 19.40 6.57 3.85
N ARG A 64 19.35 5.79 2.77
CA ARG A 64 18.89 4.38 2.80
C ARG A 64 19.80 3.49 3.64
N ILE A 65 19.20 2.64 4.46
CA ILE A 65 19.86 1.56 5.20
C ILE A 65 19.38 0.24 4.62
N ILE A 66 20.30 -0.69 4.38
CA ILE A 66 19.97 -2.04 3.94
C ILE A 66 20.31 -3.01 5.07
N VAL A 67 19.35 -3.85 5.44
CA VAL A 67 19.56 -4.99 6.32
C VAL A 67 19.09 -6.26 5.63
N THR A 68 19.70 -7.39 5.98
CA THR A 68 19.42 -8.69 5.37
C THR A 68 18.83 -9.64 6.39
N VAL A 69 17.88 -10.48 5.94
CA VAL A 69 17.27 -11.54 6.74
C VAL A 69 17.46 -12.87 6.02
N ASN A 70 17.96 -13.87 6.75
CA ASN A 70 18.06 -15.24 6.29
C ASN A 70 17.85 -16.21 7.45
N GLN A 71 16.80 -17.03 7.38
CA GLN A 71 16.49 -18.04 8.41
C GLN A 71 17.63 -19.05 8.60
N LYS A 72 18.45 -19.27 7.57
CA LYS A 72 19.61 -20.19 7.60
C LYS A 72 20.87 -19.54 8.19
N GLY A 73 20.85 -18.26 8.54
CA GLY A 73 22.01 -17.51 9.02
C GLY A 73 22.84 -16.83 7.92
N GLY A 74 23.94 -16.19 8.29
CA GLY A 74 24.81 -15.44 7.35
C GLY A 74 24.24 -14.09 6.89
N ALA A 75 23.23 -13.58 7.60
CA ALA A 75 22.57 -12.29 7.36
C ALA A 75 22.55 -11.47 8.66
N ASN A 76 22.07 -10.22 8.59
CA ASN A 76 21.97 -9.36 9.78
C ASN A 76 20.98 -9.91 10.83
N PHE A 77 19.89 -10.53 10.37
CA PHE A 77 18.84 -11.10 11.23
C PHE A 77 18.40 -12.48 10.72
N LYS A 78 17.76 -13.27 11.59
CA LYS A 78 17.19 -14.59 11.23
C LYS A 78 15.68 -14.55 11.00
N SER A 79 15.00 -13.51 11.46
CA SER A 79 13.55 -13.32 11.31
C SER A 79 13.20 -11.91 10.85
N ILE A 80 12.00 -11.76 10.28
CA ILE A 80 11.47 -10.46 9.86
C ILE A 80 11.18 -9.59 11.09
N ASN A 81 10.62 -10.18 12.15
CA ASN A 81 10.33 -9.45 13.40
C ASN A 81 11.59 -8.89 14.08
N GLU A 82 12.71 -9.63 14.09
CA GLU A 82 14.00 -9.10 14.58
C GLU A 82 14.46 -7.88 13.78
N ALA A 83 14.39 -7.97 12.45
CA ALA A 83 14.78 -6.87 11.57
C ALA A 83 13.90 -5.64 11.78
N ILE A 84 12.58 -5.81 11.85
CA ILE A 84 11.65 -4.72 12.18
C ILE A 84 11.98 -4.12 13.54
N LYS A 85 12.18 -4.96 14.58
CA LYS A 85 12.48 -4.52 15.95
C LYS A 85 13.76 -3.67 16.05
N SER A 86 14.74 -3.91 15.17
CA SER A 86 15.99 -3.15 15.12
C SER A 86 15.84 -1.69 14.66
N ILE A 87 14.73 -1.36 13.98
CA ILE A 87 14.45 -0.01 13.49
C ILE A 87 14.01 0.88 14.67
N PRO A 88 14.61 2.05 14.91
CA PRO A 88 14.18 2.90 16.02
C PRO A 88 12.79 3.50 15.78
N ILE A 89 12.04 3.75 16.86
CA ILE A 89 10.84 4.58 16.81
C ILE A 89 11.24 6.01 16.40
N GLY A 90 10.43 6.64 15.56
CA GLY A 90 10.75 7.94 14.95
C GLY A 90 11.78 7.83 13.82
N ASN A 91 11.85 6.67 13.15
CA ASN A 91 12.74 6.42 12.03
C ASN A 91 12.56 7.49 10.93
N LYS A 92 13.68 8.03 10.43
CA LYS A 92 13.71 9.05 9.36
C LYS A 92 14.42 8.57 8.10
N LYS A 93 14.80 7.30 8.05
CA LYS A 93 15.64 6.73 6.98
C LYS A 93 14.89 5.59 6.30
N ARG A 94 14.97 5.47 4.99
CA ARG A 94 14.45 4.30 4.28
C ARG A 94 15.22 3.04 4.74
N VAL A 95 14.57 2.13 5.45
CA VAL A 95 15.16 0.84 5.84
C VAL A 95 14.65 -0.24 4.92
N ILE A 96 15.55 -0.78 4.09
CA ILE A 96 15.26 -1.87 3.16
C ILE A 96 15.69 -3.19 3.80
N ILE A 97 14.70 -4.00 4.17
CA ILE A 97 14.87 -5.34 4.69
C ILE A 97 14.85 -6.32 3.51
N LYS A 98 16.03 -6.77 3.09
CA LYS A 98 16.19 -7.78 2.04
C LYS A 98 16.02 -9.18 2.61
N LEU A 99 15.06 -9.92 2.07
CA LEU A 99 14.70 -11.25 2.52
C LEU A 99 15.30 -12.30 1.57
N ALA A 100 16.06 -13.24 2.12
CA ALA A 100 16.48 -14.42 1.37
C ALA A 100 15.24 -15.27 1.00
N PRO A 101 15.30 -16.07 -0.08
CA PRO A 101 14.23 -17.02 -0.43
C PRO A 101 13.94 -17.98 0.73
N GLY A 102 12.66 -18.24 1.00
CA GLY A 102 12.25 -19.03 2.15
C GLY A 102 10.81 -18.78 2.58
N ILE A 103 10.36 -19.58 3.55
CA ILE A 103 9.03 -19.48 4.16
C ILE A 103 9.21 -18.97 5.59
N TYR A 104 8.81 -17.73 5.81
CA TYR A 104 8.82 -17.03 7.07
C TYR A 104 7.46 -17.20 7.75
N THR A 105 7.36 -18.16 8.68
CA THR A 105 6.14 -18.38 9.46
C THR A 105 6.11 -17.42 10.65
N GLU A 106 5.63 -16.20 10.42
CA GLU A 106 5.65 -15.10 11.39
C GLU A 106 4.38 -14.25 11.24
N LYS A 107 3.79 -13.82 12.36
CA LYS A 107 2.87 -12.68 12.35
C LYS A 107 3.72 -11.41 12.49
N VAL A 108 3.62 -10.49 11.54
CA VAL A 108 4.48 -9.29 11.48
C VAL A 108 3.62 -8.05 11.64
N THR A 109 4.07 -7.12 12.48
CA THR A 109 3.45 -5.80 12.63
C THR A 109 4.50 -4.71 12.47
N VAL A 110 4.27 -3.79 11.53
CA VAL A 110 5.06 -2.55 11.40
C VAL A 110 4.25 -1.43 12.04
N ASP A 111 4.65 -1.02 13.25
CA ASP A 111 3.93 -0.01 14.01
C ASP A 111 4.09 1.41 13.44
N VAL A 112 3.15 2.29 13.79
CA VAL A 112 3.10 3.69 13.32
C VAL A 112 4.40 4.46 13.59
N GLY A 113 5.17 4.08 14.62
CA GLY A 113 6.42 4.72 14.99
C GLY A 113 7.59 4.39 14.06
N ARG A 114 7.43 3.48 13.09
CA ARG A 114 8.51 3.02 12.20
C ARG A 114 8.17 3.27 10.72
N PRO A 115 8.06 4.53 10.26
CA PRO A 115 7.81 4.83 8.85
C PRO A 115 9.01 4.47 7.97
N PHE A 116 8.81 4.51 6.66
CA PHE A 116 9.85 4.28 5.64
C PHE A 116 10.48 2.87 5.64
N VAL A 117 9.70 1.85 5.98
CA VAL A 117 10.15 0.45 5.93
C VAL A 117 9.86 -0.16 4.57
N THR A 118 10.81 -0.96 4.06
CA THR A 118 10.63 -1.75 2.84
C THR A 118 10.93 -3.22 3.11
N LEU A 119 9.98 -4.10 2.80
CA LEU A 119 10.21 -5.54 2.71
C LEU A 119 10.50 -5.92 1.25
N LEU A 120 11.70 -6.43 0.98
CA LEU A 120 12.14 -6.76 -0.37
C LEU A 120 12.50 -8.24 -0.47
N GLY A 121 11.65 -9.03 -1.10
CA GLY A 121 11.97 -10.38 -1.50
C GLY A 121 12.91 -10.42 -2.71
N GLN A 122 13.46 -11.59 -2.98
CA GLN A 122 14.37 -11.78 -4.11
C GLN A 122 13.57 -11.95 -5.42
N PRO A 123 13.79 -11.11 -6.45
CA PRO A 123 13.14 -11.27 -7.75
C PRO A 123 13.38 -12.67 -8.34
N GLY A 124 12.33 -13.29 -8.91
CA GLY A 124 12.41 -14.61 -9.53
C GLY A 124 12.48 -15.79 -8.55
N SER A 125 12.50 -15.53 -7.24
CA SER A 125 12.51 -16.55 -6.20
C SER A 125 11.29 -16.42 -5.29
N GLN A 126 10.91 -17.51 -4.62
CA GLN A 126 9.82 -17.47 -3.64
C GLN A 126 10.33 -16.99 -2.28
N THR A 127 9.84 -15.83 -1.85
CA THR A 127 9.90 -15.35 -0.48
C THR A 127 8.46 -15.28 0.03
N VAL A 128 8.12 -16.13 1.02
CA VAL A 128 6.75 -16.27 1.53
C VAL A 128 6.72 -15.86 2.99
N LEU A 129 5.92 -14.86 3.32
CA LEU A 129 5.52 -14.53 4.69
C LEU A 129 4.15 -15.19 4.95
N THR A 130 4.07 -16.04 5.97
CA THR A 130 2.86 -16.82 6.25
C THR A 130 2.52 -16.86 7.73
N TYR A 131 1.22 -16.89 8.02
CA TYR A 131 0.67 -17.15 9.35
C TYR A 131 -0.74 -17.74 9.22
N HIS A 132 -1.36 -18.13 10.34
CA HIS A 132 -2.70 -18.75 10.36
C HIS A 132 -3.61 -18.07 11.38
N GLY A 133 -3.61 -16.73 11.38
CA GLY A 133 -4.52 -15.96 12.23
C GLY A 133 -5.95 -16.06 11.72
N THR A 134 -6.92 -16.17 12.65
CA THR A 134 -8.36 -16.17 12.35
C THR A 134 -9.07 -15.10 13.14
N ALA A 135 -10.23 -14.63 12.67
CA ALA A 135 -11.05 -13.68 13.41
C ALA A 135 -11.57 -14.25 14.73
N ALA A 136 -11.79 -15.56 14.83
CA ALA A 136 -12.17 -16.19 16.09
C ALA A 136 -11.11 -16.00 17.18
N GLN A 137 -9.83 -15.94 16.82
CA GLN A 137 -8.72 -15.76 17.76
C GLN A 137 -8.36 -14.29 17.97
N PHE A 138 -8.32 -13.48 16.89
CA PHE A 138 -7.75 -12.13 16.93
C PHE A 138 -8.78 -11.02 16.67
N GLY A 139 -9.99 -11.36 16.23
CA GLY A 139 -10.86 -10.43 15.51
C GLY A 139 -10.41 -10.25 14.05
N THR A 140 -11.30 -9.76 13.19
CA THR A 140 -11.07 -9.69 11.73
C THR A 140 -9.75 -9.00 11.40
N VAL A 141 -9.60 -7.74 11.80
CA VAL A 141 -8.47 -6.91 11.36
C VAL A 141 -7.11 -7.34 11.94
N GLU A 142 -7.10 -7.90 13.15
CA GLU A 142 -5.86 -8.36 13.80
C GLU A 142 -5.50 -9.80 13.41
N SER A 143 -6.36 -10.52 12.67
CA SER A 143 -6.05 -11.85 12.13
C SER A 143 -4.98 -11.85 11.04
N ALA A 144 -4.60 -10.67 10.54
CA ALA A 144 -3.68 -10.51 9.43
C ALA A 144 -2.28 -11.08 9.70
N THR A 145 -1.73 -11.80 8.72
CA THR A 145 -0.32 -12.24 8.71
C THR A 145 0.63 -11.04 8.75
N LEU A 146 0.38 -10.02 7.92
CA LEU A 146 1.13 -8.76 7.93
C LEU A 146 0.19 -7.59 8.26
N ILE A 147 0.52 -6.82 9.30
CA ILE A 147 -0.16 -5.58 9.67
C ILE A 147 0.79 -4.42 9.51
N VAL A 148 0.39 -3.41 8.75
CA VAL A 148 1.18 -2.20 8.53
C VAL A 148 0.40 -0.97 8.95
N TRP A 149 0.84 -0.34 10.03
CA TRP A 149 0.36 0.95 10.52
C TRP A 149 1.26 2.12 10.10
N SER A 150 2.46 1.83 9.61
CA SER A 150 3.49 2.83 9.30
C SER A 150 3.30 3.46 7.92
N ASP A 151 3.48 4.78 7.84
CA ASP A 151 3.47 5.49 6.57
C ASP A 151 4.68 5.16 5.69
N TYR A 152 4.52 5.35 4.39
CA TYR A 152 5.52 5.12 3.35
C TYR A 152 6.07 3.70 3.32
N PHE A 153 5.30 2.71 3.77
CA PHE A 153 5.68 1.31 3.69
C PHE A 153 5.78 0.84 2.24
N MET A 154 6.75 -0.03 1.96
CA MET A 154 6.85 -0.67 0.66
C MET A 154 7.03 -2.18 0.78
N ALA A 155 6.45 -2.93 -0.15
CA ALA A 155 6.80 -4.33 -0.34
C ALA A 155 7.02 -4.63 -1.82
N ALA A 156 8.00 -5.49 -2.11
CA ALA A 156 8.23 -5.96 -3.47
C ALA A 156 8.70 -7.42 -3.51
N ASN A 157 8.24 -8.15 -4.53
CA ASN A 157 8.59 -9.57 -4.77
C ASN A 157 8.32 -10.46 -3.55
N LEU A 158 7.17 -10.27 -2.91
CA LEU A 158 6.82 -10.94 -1.66
C LEU A 158 5.47 -11.63 -1.79
N ILE A 159 5.39 -12.88 -1.34
CA ILE A 159 4.13 -13.60 -1.16
C ILE A 159 3.71 -13.44 0.29
N ILE A 160 2.50 -12.95 0.52
CA ILE A 160 1.91 -12.79 1.85
C ILE A 160 0.68 -13.69 1.91
N LYS A 161 0.68 -14.64 2.83
CA LYS A 161 -0.33 -15.71 2.88
C LYS A 161 -0.93 -15.85 4.26
N ASN A 162 -2.24 -16.02 4.32
CA ASN A 162 -2.89 -16.64 5.47
C ASN A 162 -3.19 -18.10 5.14
N THR A 163 -2.66 -19.02 5.96
CA THR A 163 -2.81 -20.47 5.78
C THR A 163 -3.95 -21.07 6.60
N SER A 164 -4.77 -20.24 7.26
CA SER A 164 -6.00 -20.73 7.91
C SER A 164 -6.86 -21.50 6.91
N PRO A 165 -7.47 -22.64 7.32
CA PRO A 165 -8.27 -23.44 6.41
C PRO A 165 -9.50 -22.67 5.94
N MET A 166 -10.00 -23.05 4.75
CA MET A 166 -11.25 -22.51 4.24
C MET A 166 -12.36 -22.70 5.29
N PRO A 167 -13.13 -21.66 5.62
CA PRO A 167 -14.14 -21.75 6.66
C PRO A 167 -15.26 -22.71 6.26
N LYS A 168 -15.82 -23.40 7.26
CA LYS A 168 -17.06 -24.16 7.08
C LYS A 168 -18.22 -23.18 6.86
N PRO A 169 -19.23 -23.53 6.03
CA PRO A 169 -20.43 -22.73 5.90
C PRO A 169 -21.03 -22.38 7.27
N GLY A 170 -21.34 -21.09 7.49
CA GLY A 170 -21.91 -20.60 8.75
C GLY A 170 -20.94 -20.35 9.92
N SER A 171 -19.63 -20.50 9.71
CA SER A 171 -18.61 -20.15 10.71
C SER A 171 -17.99 -18.76 10.46
N GLN A 172 -17.35 -18.17 11.47
CA GLN A 172 -16.54 -16.96 11.28
C GLN A 172 -15.27 -17.31 10.49
N GLY A 173 -15.23 -16.88 9.23
CA GLY A 173 -14.24 -17.33 8.27
C GLY A 173 -13.14 -16.35 7.90
N GLN A 174 -13.16 -15.15 8.47
CA GLN A 174 -12.20 -14.11 8.13
C GLN A 174 -10.79 -14.48 8.60
N ALA A 175 -9.83 -14.41 7.69
CA ALA A 175 -8.44 -14.75 7.92
C ALA A 175 -7.55 -13.95 6.96
N LEU A 176 -7.17 -12.75 7.39
CA LEU A 176 -6.48 -11.78 6.54
C LEU A 176 -5.06 -12.25 6.21
N ALA A 177 -4.65 -12.12 4.95
CA ALA A 177 -3.23 -12.18 4.58
C ALA A 177 -2.55 -10.85 4.96
N MET A 178 -3.19 -9.72 4.68
CA MET A 178 -2.61 -8.42 4.98
C MET A 178 -3.66 -7.39 5.40
N ARG A 179 -3.23 -6.50 6.30
CA ARG A 179 -3.88 -5.22 6.59
C ARG A 179 -2.90 -4.07 6.36
N ILE A 180 -3.35 -3.04 5.64
CA ILE A 180 -2.61 -1.79 5.43
C ILE A 180 -3.44 -0.59 5.86
N ASN A 181 -2.88 0.22 6.77
CA ASN A 181 -3.50 1.43 7.31
C ASN A 181 -2.59 2.68 7.20
N GLY A 182 -1.27 2.49 7.07
CA GLY A 182 -0.31 3.58 6.92
C GLY A 182 -0.37 4.23 5.53
N ASP A 183 -0.27 5.55 5.47
CA ASP A 183 -0.44 6.33 4.24
C ASP A 183 0.75 6.15 3.28
N TYR A 184 0.52 6.38 1.99
CA TYR A 184 1.54 6.32 0.92
C TYR A 184 2.27 4.97 0.79
N ALA A 185 1.57 3.87 1.02
CA ALA A 185 2.12 2.53 0.88
C ALA A 185 2.18 2.06 -0.58
N ALA A 186 3.21 1.28 -0.95
CA ALA A 186 3.36 0.78 -2.32
C ALA A 186 3.78 -0.69 -2.38
N PHE A 187 3.14 -1.45 -3.28
CA PHE A 187 3.32 -2.89 -3.46
C PHE A 187 3.67 -3.17 -4.92
N TYR A 188 4.75 -3.92 -5.16
CA TYR A 188 5.26 -4.24 -6.50
C TYR A 188 5.47 -5.75 -6.65
N THR A 189 4.76 -6.40 -7.55
CA THR A 189 4.93 -7.83 -7.79
C THR A 189 4.73 -8.65 -6.50
N CYS A 190 3.74 -8.26 -5.70
CA CYS A 190 3.37 -8.96 -4.48
C CYS A 190 2.16 -9.86 -4.73
N SER A 191 2.10 -10.98 -4.04
CA SER A 191 0.96 -11.88 -4.11
C SER A 191 0.33 -12.05 -2.73
N PHE A 192 -1.00 -11.91 -2.65
CA PHE A 192 -1.78 -12.00 -1.43
C PHE A 192 -2.71 -13.20 -1.52
N TYR A 193 -2.56 -14.16 -0.61
CA TYR A 193 -3.33 -15.41 -0.63
C TYR A 193 -4.12 -15.59 0.66
N GLY A 194 -5.41 -15.83 0.54
CA GLY A 194 -6.31 -16.14 1.64
C GLY A 194 -7.62 -16.70 1.14
N PHE A 195 -8.63 -16.70 2.03
CA PHE A 195 -10.01 -17.03 1.68
C PHE A 195 -10.90 -15.81 1.89
N GLN A 196 -11.64 -15.75 2.99
CA GLN A 196 -12.44 -14.60 3.32
C GLN A 196 -11.57 -13.48 3.91
N ASP A 197 -11.80 -12.25 3.44
CA ASP A 197 -11.12 -11.02 3.90
C ASP A 197 -9.59 -11.02 3.63
N THR A 198 -9.11 -11.56 2.49
CA THR A 198 -7.65 -11.68 2.21
C THR A 198 -6.86 -10.38 2.41
N LEU A 199 -7.30 -9.25 1.84
CA LEU A 199 -6.62 -7.96 1.91
C LEU A 199 -7.54 -6.89 2.50
N CYS A 200 -7.17 -6.41 3.69
CA CYS A 200 -7.77 -5.24 4.32
C CYS A 200 -7.00 -3.99 3.89
N ASP A 201 -7.47 -3.34 2.82
CA ASP A 201 -7.06 -2.01 2.38
C ASP A 201 -7.76 -0.93 3.22
N ASP A 202 -7.34 -0.82 4.48
CA ASP A 202 -8.11 -0.20 5.56
C ASP A 202 -8.27 1.32 5.38
N ARG A 203 -7.17 2.07 5.37
CA ARG A 203 -7.16 3.53 5.20
C ARG A 203 -5.80 3.97 4.67
N GLY A 204 -5.77 5.06 3.92
CA GLY A 204 -4.54 5.65 3.38
C GLY A 204 -4.58 5.70 1.86
N ASN A 205 -3.53 6.22 1.24
CA ASN A 205 -3.33 6.21 -0.19
C ASN A 205 -2.36 5.08 -0.53
N HIS A 206 -2.83 4.05 -1.23
CA HIS A 206 -1.98 2.90 -1.54
C HIS A 206 -1.87 2.65 -3.04
N PHE A 207 -0.76 2.05 -3.42
CA PHE A 207 -0.45 1.73 -4.80
C PHE A 207 -0.06 0.27 -4.95
N PHE A 208 -0.76 -0.46 -5.81
CA PHE A 208 -0.50 -1.87 -6.10
C PHE A 208 -0.16 -2.01 -7.58
N LYS A 209 1.05 -2.43 -7.90
CA LYS A 209 1.50 -2.67 -9.28
C LYS A 209 1.90 -4.13 -9.48
N ASP A 210 1.34 -4.73 -10.52
CA ASP A 210 1.60 -6.14 -10.89
C ASP A 210 1.40 -7.11 -9.72
N CYS A 211 0.46 -6.79 -8.85
CA CYS A 211 0.13 -7.61 -7.69
C CYS A 211 -0.95 -8.64 -8.05
N TYR A 212 -0.92 -9.77 -7.37
CA TYR A 212 -1.94 -10.81 -7.46
C TYR A 212 -2.67 -10.94 -6.12
N ILE A 213 -4.00 -11.02 -6.13
CA ILE A 213 -4.80 -11.13 -4.90
C ILE A 213 -5.81 -12.25 -5.11
N GLU A 214 -5.82 -13.22 -4.19
CA GLU A 214 -6.69 -14.38 -4.22
C GLU A 214 -7.51 -14.51 -2.93
N GLY A 215 -8.80 -14.78 -3.07
CA GLY A 215 -9.70 -15.06 -1.96
C GLY A 215 -11.10 -15.44 -2.41
N THR A 216 -12.03 -15.48 -1.47
CA THR A 216 -13.42 -15.91 -1.69
C THR A 216 -14.42 -14.78 -1.48
N TYR A 217 -14.73 -14.44 -0.22
CA TYR A 217 -15.66 -13.38 0.16
C TYR A 217 -14.90 -12.17 0.69
N ASP A 218 -15.34 -10.96 0.31
CA ASP A 218 -14.75 -9.68 0.76
C ASP A 218 -13.21 -9.64 0.66
N PHE A 219 -12.63 -10.34 -0.32
CA PHE A 219 -11.19 -10.62 -0.36
C PHE A 219 -10.33 -9.37 -0.56
N ILE A 220 -10.93 -8.25 -0.99
CA ILE A 220 -10.38 -6.90 -0.87
C ILE A 220 -11.47 -6.04 -0.23
N PHE A 221 -11.18 -5.44 0.92
CA PHE A 221 -12.13 -4.58 1.64
C PHE A 221 -11.42 -3.47 2.41
N GLY A 222 -12.17 -2.44 2.80
CA GLY A 222 -11.68 -1.32 3.61
C GLY A 222 -12.06 0.03 3.02
N ARG A 223 -11.32 1.09 3.37
CA ARG A 223 -11.60 2.49 3.02
C ARG A 223 -10.37 3.21 2.46
N GLY A 224 -9.35 2.47 2.04
CA GLY A 224 -8.19 3.01 1.34
C GLY A 224 -8.56 3.71 0.03
N ALA A 225 -7.83 4.78 -0.30
CA ALA A 225 -7.85 5.44 -1.59
C ALA A 225 -6.73 4.84 -2.45
N SER A 226 -7.03 3.70 -3.08
CA SER A 226 -5.99 2.87 -3.69
C SER A 226 -6.07 2.81 -5.20
N LEU A 227 -4.89 2.73 -5.81
CA LEU A 227 -4.69 2.51 -7.24
C LEU A 227 -4.11 1.11 -7.49
N TYR A 228 -4.85 0.28 -8.21
CA TYR A 228 -4.43 -1.07 -8.61
C TYR A 228 -4.09 -1.11 -10.10
N LEU A 229 -2.80 -1.13 -10.43
CA LEU A 229 -2.29 -1.33 -11.79
C LEU A 229 -1.84 -2.79 -11.97
N VAL A 230 -2.78 -3.66 -12.36
CA VAL A 230 -2.53 -5.09 -12.52
C VAL A 230 -2.28 -5.42 -13.99
N SER A 231 -1.13 -6.01 -14.32
CA SER A 231 -0.86 -6.59 -15.64
C SER A 231 -1.32 -8.04 -15.68
N LEU A 232 -2.49 -8.31 -16.29
CA LEU A 232 -2.98 -9.67 -16.56
C LEU A 232 -2.16 -10.30 -17.69
N ASN A 233 -1.23 -11.21 -17.35
CA ASN A 233 -0.67 -12.16 -18.30
C ASN A 233 -1.29 -13.57 -18.16
N HIS A 234 -2.09 -13.82 -17.13
CA HIS A 234 -2.91 -15.03 -16.98
C HIS A 234 -4.24 -14.66 -16.29
N TYR A 235 -5.37 -14.93 -16.95
CA TYR A 235 -6.73 -14.87 -16.39
C TYR A 235 -6.80 -15.73 -15.11
N TYR A 236 -7.49 -15.39 -14.01
CA TYR A 236 -8.86 -14.92 -13.80
C TYR A 236 -8.96 -13.99 -12.57
N ILE A 237 -9.86 -12.99 -12.57
CA ILE A 237 -10.40 -12.40 -11.33
C ILE A 237 -11.91 -12.17 -11.50
N TYR A 238 -12.71 -12.74 -10.59
CA TYR A 238 -14.10 -12.34 -10.34
C TYR A 238 -14.08 -11.29 -9.23
N LEU A 239 -14.66 -10.10 -9.48
CA LEU A 239 -14.85 -9.11 -8.43
C LEU A 239 -16.31 -9.01 -8.03
N LEU A 240 -16.56 -9.26 -6.76
CA LEU A 240 -17.59 -8.59 -5.97
C LEU A 240 -16.92 -8.25 -4.65
N THR A 241 -17.10 -7.01 -4.17
CA THR A 241 -17.57 -6.70 -2.80
C THR A 241 -17.70 -5.19 -2.60
N TYR A 242 -18.54 -4.83 -1.63
CA TYR A 242 -19.35 -3.62 -1.59
C TYR A 242 -18.96 -2.75 -0.39
N ASN A 243 -18.62 -1.48 -0.61
CA ASN A 243 -19.31 -0.36 0.02
C ASN A 243 -18.88 1.01 -0.56
N LYS A 244 -19.89 1.72 -1.07
CA LYS A 244 -19.91 3.12 -1.52
C LYS A 244 -19.37 3.49 -2.92
N CYS A 245 -19.61 2.64 -3.91
CA CYS A 245 -20.23 3.01 -5.20
C CYS A 245 -20.47 1.72 -6.00
N MET A 246 -21.72 1.41 -6.38
CA MET A 246 -21.96 0.48 -7.48
C MET A 246 -21.93 1.26 -8.78
N SER A 247 -21.16 0.79 -9.77
CA SER A 247 -21.54 0.95 -11.18
C SER A 247 -20.69 0.08 -12.11
N LYS A 248 -21.44 -0.77 -12.81
CA LYS A 248 -21.18 -1.52 -14.05
C LYS A 248 -20.19 -2.67 -13.99
N THR A 249 -20.51 -3.66 -14.81
CA THR A 249 -19.70 -4.80 -15.26
C THR A 249 -19.19 -4.43 -16.66
N PHE A 250 -17.89 -4.55 -16.89
CA PHE A 250 -17.18 -4.41 -18.14
C PHE A 250 -16.39 -5.70 -18.24
N ASN A 251 -16.55 -6.33 -19.39
CA ASN A 251 -15.53 -7.16 -20.00
C ASN A 251 -14.14 -6.55 -19.72
N GLU A 252 -13.34 -7.10 -18.80
CA GLU A 252 -11.96 -6.68 -18.47
C GLU A 252 -11.83 -5.38 -17.63
N TYR A 253 -11.37 -5.51 -16.38
CA TYR A 253 -11.22 -4.37 -15.46
C TYR A 253 -9.82 -4.14 -14.90
N VAL A 254 -9.43 -2.86 -14.89
CA VAL A 254 -8.43 -2.22 -14.03
C VAL A 254 -9.20 -1.40 -12.98
N PHE A 255 -8.93 -1.57 -11.68
CA PHE A 255 -9.61 -0.81 -10.62
C PHE A 255 -8.77 0.40 -10.19
N VAL A 256 -9.33 1.60 -10.38
CA VAL A 256 -8.81 2.86 -9.85
C VAL A 256 -9.87 3.45 -8.91
N TYR A 257 -9.60 3.57 -7.61
CA TYR A 257 -10.39 4.47 -6.76
C TYR A 257 -9.76 5.86 -6.80
N LYS A 258 -10.26 6.72 -7.69
CA LYS A 258 -9.99 8.16 -7.63
C LYS A 258 -10.97 8.77 -6.63
N SER A 259 -10.47 9.37 -5.55
CA SER A 259 -11.27 10.25 -4.69
C SER A 259 -11.73 11.46 -5.52
N ILE A 260 -12.88 11.35 -6.18
CA ILE A 260 -13.59 12.47 -6.78
C ILE A 260 -14.82 12.73 -5.94
N ARG A 261 -14.84 13.88 -5.26
CA ARG A 261 -16.09 14.46 -4.78
C ARG A 261 -16.91 14.93 -5.97
N THR A 262 -18.22 14.65 -5.90
CA THR A 262 -19.39 15.33 -6.50
C THR A 262 -20.05 14.80 -7.80
N ARG A 263 -21.32 14.39 -7.57
CA ARG A 263 -22.62 14.67 -8.25
C ARG A 263 -22.82 14.31 -9.73
N ASN A 264 -23.84 13.45 -9.92
CA ASN A 264 -24.65 13.14 -11.11
C ASN A 264 -23.94 12.42 -12.28
N CYS A 265 -24.23 11.12 -12.43
CA CYS A 265 -23.86 10.32 -13.61
C CYS A 265 -25.05 10.20 -14.58
N THR A 266 -24.82 10.47 -15.86
CA THR A 266 -25.66 10.03 -16.99
C THR A 266 -24.77 9.24 -17.95
N LEU A 267 -25.27 8.12 -18.46
CA LEU A 267 -24.56 7.19 -19.34
C LEU A 267 -24.95 7.42 -20.80
N LEU A 268 -23.96 7.41 -21.70
CA LEU A 268 -24.15 7.20 -23.13
C LEU A 268 -23.17 6.10 -23.57
N GLU A 269 -23.72 5.07 -24.20
CA GLU A 269 -23.00 3.95 -24.82
C GLU A 269 -22.71 4.27 -26.28
N THR A 270 -21.58 3.79 -26.80
CA THR A 270 -21.41 3.50 -28.22
C THR A 270 -20.57 2.23 -28.37
N ASP A 271 -21.25 1.22 -28.93
CA ASP A 271 -20.85 0.00 -29.65
C ASP A 271 -19.41 -0.52 -29.57
#